data_AF-A0AAE1ZI93-F1
#
_entry.id   AF-A0AAE1ZI93-F1
#
_cell.length_a   1.000
_cell.length_b   1.000
_cell.length_c   1.000
_cell.angle_alpha   90.00
_cell.angle_beta   90.00
_cell.angle_gamma   90.00
#
_symmetry.space_group_name_H-M   'P 1'
#
loop_
_entity.id
_entity.type
_entity.pdbx_description
1 polymer ?
#
loop_
_entity_poly.entity_id
_entity_poly.type
_entity_poly.pdbx_seq_one_letter_code
_entity_poly.pdbx_strand_id
1 'polypeptide(L)'
;MKTSVKESGTNQFQTGFTNLQFPLSTGDEVELLEASLVQESRRDSFMSLVDRLMFEDCKTSMKYILGYILQPELAIKFTLFGTTQKRSILTYKFYRSIRNALTSKFLSSTMTEKSLVRIYDSATQGFFHDMKDKLNKRYVRHLESKDKSTLASASILKENDDNGQRDLH
;
A
#
# COMPACT_ATOMS: atom_id res chain seq x y z
N MET A 1 -14.82 -6.14 39.34
CA MET A 1 -13.65 -5.83 38.48
C MET A 1 -13.94 -6.37 37.09
N LYS A 2 -14.19 -5.49 36.11
CA LYS A 2 -14.33 -5.88 34.70
C LYS A 2 -12.97 -5.74 34.05
N THR A 3 -12.31 -6.86 33.75
CA THR A 3 -11.09 -6.88 32.96
C THR A 3 -11.45 -6.70 31.49
N SER A 4 -11.01 -5.56 30.95
CA SER A 4 -11.03 -5.23 29.53
C SER A 4 -10.01 -6.11 28.81
N VAL A 5 -10.49 -6.99 27.92
CA VAL A 5 -9.63 -7.68 26.95
C VAL A 5 -9.28 -6.67 25.86
N LYS A 6 -8.00 -6.33 25.81
CA LYS A 6 -7.40 -5.47 24.80
C LYS A 6 -7.24 -6.29 23.52
N GLU A 7 -8.21 -6.21 22.61
CA GLU A 7 -8.07 -6.74 21.26
C GLU A 7 -7.04 -5.92 20.49
N SER A 8 -5.80 -6.40 20.45
CA SER A 8 -4.80 -5.96 19.48
C SER A 8 -5.15 -6.58 18.13
N GLY A 9 -5.95 -5.86 17.35
CA GLY A 9 -6.36 -6.24 16.00
C GLY A 9 -5.19 -6.31 15.02
N THR A 10 -4.52 -7.45 14.96
CA THR A 10 -3.91 -7.89 13.71
C THR A 10 -5.05 -8.44 12.86
N ASN A 11 -5.38 -7.77 11.76
CA ASN A 11 -6.33 -8.23 10.74
C ASN A 11 -5.81 -9.52 10.06
N GLN A 12 -5.73 -10.61 10.81
CA GLN A 12 -5.67 -11.96 10.28
C GLN A 12 -7.05 -12.27 9.71
N PHE A 13 -7.36 -11.66 8.57
CA PHE A 13 -8.25 -12.36 7.67
C PHE A 13 -7.54 -13.66 7.33
N GLN A 14 -8.16 -14.79 7.69
CA GLN A 14 -7.76 -16.11 7.24
C GLN A 14 -7.88 -16.13 5.71
N THR A 15 -6.90 -15.57 5.01
CA THR A 15 -6.91 -15.47 3.55
C THR A 15 -6.63 -16.83 2.89
N GLY A 16 -6.69 -17.93 3.64
CA GLY A 16 -6.16 -19.23 3.25
C GLY A 16 -4.63 -19.23 3.08
N PHE A 17 -3.96 -18.07 3.06
CA PHE A 17 -2.52 -17.90 2.96
C PHE A 17 -1.86 -17.93 4.32
N THR A 18 -1.56 -19.12 4.82
CA THR A 18 -0.87 -19.35 6.11
C THR A 18 0.44 -18.55 6.29
N ASN A 19 1.04 -18.06 5.20
CA ASN A 19 2.34 -17.39 5.20
C ASN A 19 2.32 -15.97 4.59
N LEU A 20 1.16 -15.44 4.19
CA LEU A 20 1.06 -14.08 3.64
C LEU A 20 0.23 -13.20 4.56
N GLN A 21 0.83 -12.10 5.00
CA GLN A 21 0.13 -11.05 5.70
C GLN A 21 -0.04 -9.84 4.77
N PHE A 22 -1.28 -9.42 4.58
CA PHE A 22 -1.59 -8.23 3.80
C PHE A 22 -1.64 -6.98 4.69
N PRO A 23 -1.25 -5.80 4.17
CA PRO A 23 -0.64 -5.58 2.86
C PRO A 23 0.81 -6.11 2.79
N LEU A 24 1.20 -6.63 1.63
CA LEU A 24 2.55 -7.13 1.35
C LEU A 24 3.57 -5.98 1.38
N SER A 25 4.74 -6.25 1.93
CA SER A 25 5.79 -5.28 2.19
C SER A 25 7.08 -5.52 1.39
N THR A 26 7.29 -6.75 0.92
CA THR A 26 8.52 -7.19 0.24
C THR A 26 8.27 -7.80 -1.13
N GLY A 27 9.33 -7.94 -1.93
CA GLY A 27 9.26 -8.62 -3.22
C GLY A 27 9.01 -10.12 -3.06
N ASP A 28 9.64 -10.74 -2.07
CA ASP A 28 9.53 -12.18 -1.77
C ASP A 28 8.08 -12.57 -1.43
N GLU A 29 7.36 -11.71 -0.69
CA GLU A 29 5.94 -11.90 -0.41
C GLU A 29 5.08 -11.86 -1.69
N VAL A 30 5.43 -11.01 -2.66
CA VAL A 30 4.74 -10.98 -3.96
C VAL A 30 5.04 -12.25 -4.75
N GLU A 31 6.29 -12.71 -4.75
CA GLU A 31 6.67 -13.95 -5.43
C GLU A 31 6.01 -15.18 -4.79
N LEU A 32 5.87 -15.19 -3.46
CA LEU A 32 5.13 -16.22 -2.73
C LEU A 32 3.64 -16.20 -3.07
N LEU A 33 3.03 -15.01 -3.19
CA LEU A 33 1.66 -14.87 -3.69
C LEU A 33 1.54 -15.45 -5.11
N GLU A 34 2.42 -15.08 -6.03
CA GLU A 34 2.42 -15.58 -7.42
C GLU A 34 2.54 -17.11 -7.51
N ALA A 35 3.42 -17.70 -6.68
CA ALA A 35 3.59 -19.14 -6.60
C ALA A 35 2.33 -19.83 -6.03
N SER A 36 1.72 -19.24 -5.01
CA SER A 36 0.51 -19.79 -4.37
C SER A 36 -0.69 -19.80 -5.31
N LEU A 37 -0.80 -18.83 -6.23
CA LEU A 37 -1.87 -18.76 -7.23
C LEU A 37 -1.76 -19.85 -8.32
N VAL A 38 -0.75 -20.71 -8.29
CA VAL A 38 -0.72 -21.92 -9.12
C VAL A 38 -1.72 -22.97 -8.61
N GLN A 39 -1.94 -23.03 -7.29
CA GLN A 39 -2.87 -23.98 -6.67
C GLN A 39 -4.31 -23.45 -6.74
N GLU A 40 -5.25 -24.31 -7.12
CA GLU A 40 -6.66 -23.93 -7.32
C GLU A 40 -7.33 -23.42 -6.05
N SER A 41 -7.26 -24.16 -4.95
CA SER A 41 -7.85 -23.75 -3.66
C SER A 41 -7.33 -22.40 -3.15
N ARG A 42 -6.06 -22.07 -3.44
CA ARG A 42 -5.44 -20.80 -3.11
C ARG A 42 -5.91 -19.67 -4.04
N ARG A 43 -6.07 -19.95 -5.35
CA ARG A 43 -6.72 -19.00 -6.26
C ARG A 43 -8.15 -18.70 -5.81
N ASP A 44 -8.93 -19.70 -5.46
CA ASP A 44 -10.32 -19.51 -5.05
C ASP A 44 -10.41 -18.69 -3.76
N SER A 45 -9.51 -18.95 -2.81
CA SER A 45 -9.38 -18.14 -1.59
C SER A 45 -9.01 -16.69 -1.91
N PHE A 46 -8.07 -16.46 -2.85
CA PHE A 46 -7.72 -15.12 -3.33
C PHE A 46 -8.91 -14.44 -4.03
N MET A 47 -9.65 -15.15 -4.86
CA MET A 47 -10.81 -14.60 -5.55
C MET A 47 -11.93 -14.25 -4.58
N SER A 48 -12.16 -15.08 -3.55
CA SER A 48 -13.10 -14.76 -2.47
C SER A 48 -12.69 -13.48 -1.72
N LEU A 49 -11.40 -13.28 -1.48
CA LEU A 49 -10.88 -12.03 -0.92
C LEU A 49 -11.14 -10.85 -1.87
N VAL A 50 -10.83 -10.99 -3.15
CA VAL A 50 -11.03 -9.96 -4.17
C VAL A 50 -12.50 -9.55 -4.23
N ASP A 51 -13.43 -10.50 -4.31
CA ASP A 51 -14.88 -10.24 -4.35
C ASP A 51 -15.36 -9.46 -3.13
N ARG A 52 -14.84 -9.80 -1.95
CA ARG A 52 -15.18 -9.11 -0.70
C ARG A 52 -14.64 -7.69 -0.60
N LEU A 53 -13.59 -7.36 -1.37
CA LEU A 53 -13.00 -6.03 -1.46
C LEU A 53 -13.60 -5.20 -2.61
N MET A 54 -14.48 -5.77 -3.44
CA MET A 54 -15.15 -5.05 -4.52
C MET A 54 -16.28 -4.16 -4.01
N PHE A 55 -16.38 -2.95 -4.56
CA PHE A 55 -17.48 -2.02 -4.35
C PHE A 55 -18.43 -1.99 -5.56
N GLU A 56 -19.36 -1.04 -5.57
CA GLU A 56 -20.27 -0.76 -6.68
C GLU A 56 -19.59 -0.03 -7.86
N ASP A 57 -18.42 0.59 -7.63
CA ASP A 57 -17.65 1.27 -8.67
C ASP A 57 -16.35 0.53 -9.01
N CYS A 58 -16.11 0.35 -10.30
CA CYS A 58 -14.97 -0.37 -10.83
C CYS A 58 -13.63 0.36 -10.56
N LYS A 59 -13.61 1.69 -10.58
CA LYS A 59 -12.40 2.50 -10.31
C LYS A 59 -12.00 2.42 -8.85
N THR A 60 -12.95 2.58 -7.94
CA THR A 60 -12.77 2.53 -6.50
C THR A 60 -12.36 1.13 -6.05
N SER A 61 -12.99 0.10 -6.62
CA SER A 61 -12.63 -1.30 -6.36
C SER A 61 -11.16 -1.58 -6.71
N MET A 62 -10.71 -1.21 -7.91
CA MET A 62 -9.32 -1.42 -8.33
C MET A 62 -8.32 -0.74 -7.39
N LYS A 63 -8.55 0.54 -7.05
CA LYS A 63 -7.66 1.28 -6.13
C LYS A 63 -7.63 0.65 -4.73
N TYR A 64 -8.79 0.26 -4.20
CA TYR A 64 -8.89 -0.29 -2.87
C TYR A 64 -8.23 -1.68 -2.75
N ILE A 65 -8.49 -2.57 -3.72
CA ILE A 65 -7.87 -3.89 -3.76
C ILE A 65 -6.35 -3.78 -3.82
N LEU A 66 -5.81 -2.90 -4.67
CA LEU A 66 -4.36 -2.68 -4.74
C LEU A 66 -3.79 -2.12 -3.43
N GLY A 67 -4.50 -1.18 -2.79
CA GLY A 67 -4.12 -0.64 -1.48
C GLY A 67 -4.22 -1.64 -0.33
N TYR A 68 -5.08 -2.66 -0.46
CA TYR A 68 -5.16 -3.77 0.48
C TYR A 68 -4.00 -4.76 0.28
N ILE A 69 -3.59 -4.98 -0.97
CA ILE A 69 -2.55 -5.97 -1.31
C ILE A 69 -1.14 -5.43 -1.10
N LEU A 70 -0.87 -4.16 -1.42
CA LEU A 70 0.49 -3.63 -1.47
C LEU A 70 0.69 -2.48 -0.47
N GLN A 71 1.75 -2.56 0.33
CA GLN A 71 2.22 -1.40 1.07
C GLN A 71 2.75 -0.32 0.13
N PRO A 72 2.67 0.97 0.50
CA PRO A 72 3.19 2.07 -0.31
C PRO A 72 4.66 1.87 -0.72
N GLU A 73 5.50 1.43 0.20
CA GLU A 73 6.95 1.21 0.07
C GLU A 73 7.26 0.14 -1.00
N LEU A 74 6.41 -0.86 -1.10
CA LEU A 74 6.49 -1.89 -2.12
C LEU A 74 5.87 -1.41 -3.45
N ALA A 75 4.70 -0.76 -3.38
CA ALA A 75 3.95 -0.30 -4.54
C ALA A 75 4.76 0.62 -5.46
N ILE A 76 5.64 1.47 -4.91
CA ILE A 76 6.46 2.37 -5.73
C ILE A 76 7.48 1.65 -6.64
N LYS A 77 7.78 0.37 -6.39
CA LYS A 77 8.64 -0.47 -7.24
C LYS A 77 7.92 -0.94 -8.51
N PHE A 78 6.62 -0.74 -8.58
CA PHE A 78 5.78 -1.12 -9.71
C PHE A 78 5.30 0.10 -10.49
N THR A 79 4.91 -0.16 -11.74
CA THR A 79 4.17 0.74 -12.63
C THR A 79 3.20 -0.06 -13.49
N LEU A 80 2.29 0.62 -14.17
CA LEU A 80 1.41 -0.04 -15.14
C LEU A 80 2.22 -0.57 -16.34
N PHE A 81 3.03 0.28 -16.98
CA PHE A 81 3.71 -0.06 -18.25
C PHE A 81 5.17 -0.52 -18.13
N GLY A 82 5.73 -0.58 -16.92
CA GLY A 82 7.15 -0.89 -16.71
C GLY A 82 8.06 0.27 -17.15
N THR A 83 9.17 0.47 -16.45
CA THR A 83 10.29 1.28 -16.93
C THR A 83 11.58 0.52 -16.63
N THR A 84 12.73 0.96 -17.14
CA THR A 84 14.02 0.32 -16.82
C THR A 84 14.29 0.23 -15.31
N GLN A 85 13.71 1.13 -14.51
CA GLN A 85 13.87 1.16 -13.05
C GLN A 85 12.73 0.47 -12.27
N LYS A 86 11.61 0.12 -12.91
CA LYS A 86 10.40 -0.36 -12.23
C LYS A 86 9.75 -1.52 -12.96
N ARG A 87 9.29 -2.51 -12.19
CA ARG A 87 8.61 -3.69 -12.74
C ARG A 87 7.22 -3.29 -13.25
N SER A 88 6.78 -3.88 -14.36
CA SER A 88 5.38 -3.77 -14.79
C SER A 88 4.51 -4.65 -13.90
N ILE A 89 3.44 -4.11 -13.34
CA ILE A 89 2.48 -4.92 -12.57
C ILE A 89 1.70 -5.92 -13.45
N LEU A 90 1.67 -5.69 -14.78
CA LEU A 90 0.98 -6.55 -15.74
C LEU A 90 1.59 -7.96 -15.85
N THR A 91 2.84 -8.14 -15.41
CA THR A 91 3.52 -9.44 -15.42
C THR A 91 3.08 -10.35 -14.28
N TYR A 92 2.30 -9.85 -13.33
CA TYR A 92 1.89 -10.57 -12.12
C TYR A 92 0.48 -11.15 -12.27
N LYS A 93 0.32 -12.43 -11.94
CA LYS A 93 -0.94 -13.18 -11.96
C LYS A 93 -1.98 -12.57 -11.04
N PHE A 94 -1.60 -12.14 -9.83
CA PHE A 94 -2.57 -11.55 -8.90
C PHE A 94 -3.28 -10.35 -9.53
N TYR A 95 -2.52 -9.49 -10.22
CA TYR A 95 -3.06 -8.32 -10.90
C TYR A 95 -3.99 -8.71 -12.05
N ARG A 96 -3.57 -9.68 -12.87
CA ARG A 96 -4.40 -10.21 -13.96
C ARG A 96 -5.71 -10.79 -13.43
N SER A 97 -5.68 -11.55 -12.35
CA SER A 97 -6.87 -12.13 -11.71
C SER A 97 -7.84 -11.07 -11.22
N ILE A 98 -7.35 -10.02 -10.54
CA ILE A 98 -8.17 -8.89 -10.10
C ILE A 98 -8.83 -8.20 -11.29
N ARG A 99 -8.05 -7.86 -12.32
CA ARG A 99 -8.56 -7.18 -13.52
C ARG A 99 -9.62 -8.02 -14.23
N ASN A 100 -9.41 -9.32 -14.36
CA ASN A 100 -10.37 -10.23 -14.98
C ASN A 100 -11.68 -10.32 -14.19
N ALA A 101 -11.62 -10.42 -12.87
CA ALA A 101 -12.81 -10.49 -12.04
C ALA A 101 -13.60 -9.18 -12.05
N LEU A 102 -12.92 -8.04 -11.96
CA LEU A 102 -13.56 -6.75 -12.13
C LEU A 102 -14.20 -6.63 -13.53
N THR A 103 -13.50 -7.05 -14.58
CA THR A 103 -14.07 -7.04 -15.94
C THR A 103 -15.31 -7.91 -15.99
N SER A 104 -15.25 -9.16 -15.49
CA SER A 104 -16.40 -10.07 -15.48
C SER A 104 -17.60 -9.51 -14.71
N LYS A 105 -17.37 -8.79 -13.61
CA LYS A 105 -18.44 -8.21 -12.79
C LYS A 105 -19.07 -6.97 -13.42
N PHE A 106 -18.26 -6.12 -14.04
CA PHE A 106 -18.68 -4.80 -14.55
C PHE A 106 -18.95 -4.78 -16.05
N LEU A 107 -18.74 -5.90 -16.75
CA LEU A 107 -19.11 -6.04 -18.15
C LEU A 107 -20.64 -6.10 -18.25
N SER A 108 -21.26 -4.96 -18.50
CA SER A 108 -22.67 -4.81 -18.83
C SER A 108 -22.82 -4.44 -20.31
N SER A 109 -24.05 -4.55 -20.83
CA SER A 109 -24.39 -4.03 -22.18
C SER A 109 -24.11 -2.53 -22.35
N THR A 110 -23.91 -1.79 -21.25
CA THR A 110 -23.64 -0.35 -21.23
C THR A 110 -22.15 0.01 -21.15
N MET A 111 -21.26 -0.90 -20.74
CA MET A 111 -19.81 -0.67 -20.70
C MET A 111 -19.04 -1.69 -21.54
N THR A 112 -18.36 -1.19 -22.57
CA THR A 112 -17.45 -2.03 -23.37
C THR A 112 -16.21 -2.41 -22.57
N GLU A 113 -15.62 -3.57 -22.89
CA GLU A 113 -14.35 -4.01 -22.30
C GLU A 113 -13.25 -2.95 -22.44
N LYS A 114 -13.14 -2.30 -23.61
CA LYS A 114 -12.17 -1.23 -23.85
C LYS A 114 -12.33 -0.05 -22.87
N SER A 115 -13.57 0.31 -22.53
CA SER A 115 -13.85 1.35 -21.55
C SER A 115 -13.42 0.94 -20.15
N LEU A 116 -13.72 -0.30 -19.74
CA LEU A 116 -13.31 -0.84 -18.43
C LEU A 116 -11.79 -0.90 -18.30
N VAL A 117 -11.09 -1.39 -19.33
CA VAL A 117 -9.63 -1.44 -19.35
C VAL A 117 -9.03 -0.06 -19.10
N ARG A 118 -9.53 0.98 -19.79
CA ARG A 118 -9.05 2.35 -19.57
C ARG A 118 -9.29 2.85 -18.15
N ILE A 119 -10.42 2.48 -17.54
CA ILE A 119 -10.72 2.86 -16.16
C ILE A 119 -9.77 2.15 -15.20
N TYR A 120 -9.53 0.86 -15.37
CA TYR A 120 -8.59 0.09 -14.54
C TYR A 120 -7.17 0.63 -14.67
N ASP A 121 -6.70 0.87 -15.90
CA ASP A 121 -5.38 1.42 -16.17
C ASP A 121 -5.21 2.79 -15.49
N SER A 122 -6.21 3.67 -15.62
CA SER A 122 -6.22 4.97 -14.94
C SER A 122 -6.26 4.83 -13.40
N ALA A 123 -7.05 3.91 -12.87
CA ALA A 123 -7.15 3.64 -11.44
C ALA A 123 -5.82 3.14 -10.87
N THR A 124 -5.19 2.16 -11.54
CA THR A 124 -3.90 1.58 -11.18
C THR A 124 -2.78 2.63 -11.24
N GLN A 125 -2.70 3.41 -12.32
CA GLN A 125 -1.70 4.46 -12.44
C GLN A 125 -1.88 5.55 -11.38
N GLY A 126 -3.13 5.96 -11.14
CA GLY A 126 -3.48 6.90 -10.08
C GLY A 126 -3.06 6.38 -8.70
N PHE A 127 -3.31 5.10 -8.39
CA PHE A 127 -2.88 4.49 -7.15
C PHE A 127 -1.35 4.58 -6.95
N PHE A 128 -0.55 4.21 -7.95
CA PHE A 128 0.91 4.29 -7.82
C PHE A 128 1.42 5.72 -7.69
N HIS A 129 0.79 6.67 -8.38
CA HIS A 129 1.07 8.08 -8.21
C HIS A 129 0.78 8.54 -6.77
N ASP A 130 -0.40 8.18 -6.25
CA ASP A 130 -0.82 8.50 -4.88
C ASP A 130 0.15 7.90 -3.84
N MET A 131 0.64 6.67 -4.04
CA MET A 131 1.62 6.05 -3.13
C MET A 131 2.97 6.77 -3.15
N LYS A 132 3.45 7.14 -4.35
CA LYS A 132 4.70 7.91 -4.50
C LYS A 132 4.60 9.27 -3.80
N ASP A 133 3.51 10.00 -4.02
CA ASP A 133 3.26 11.29 -3.38
C ASP A 133 3.19 11.17 -1.86
N LYS A 134 2.48 10.14 -1.34
CA LYS A 134 2.42 9.86 0.10
C LYS A 134 3.79 9.62 0.72
N LEU A 135 4.66 8.83 0.07
CA LEU A 135 6.00 8.57 0.58
C LEU A 135 6.89 9.81 0.53
N ASN A 136 6.81 10.60 -0.54
CA ASN A 136 7.56 11.85 -0.64
C ASN A 136 7.16 12.81 0.49
N LYS A 137 5.86 12.95 0.76
CA LYS A 137 5.34 13.72 1.90
C LYS A 137 5.83 13.19 3.25
N ARG A 138 5.93 11.86 3.43
CA ARG A 138 6.51 11.27 4.66
C ARG A 138 7.99 11.65 4.83
N TYR A 139 8.76 11.57 3.75
CA TYR A 139 10.18 11.92 3.77
C TYR A 139 10.41 13.40 4.12
N VAL A 140 9.67 14.31 3.46
CA VAL A 140 9.75 15.76 3.74
C VAL A 140 9.44 16.05 5.21
N ARG A 141 8.35 15.50 5.76
CA ARG A 141 7.99 15.70 7.18
C ARG A 141 9.08 15.20 8.13
N HIS A 142 9.74 14.10 7.78
CA HIS A 142 10.79 13.52 8.60
C HIS A 142 12.08 14.37 8.58
N LEU A 143 12.40 15.02 7.46
CA LEU A 143 13.48 16.01 7.41
C LEU A 143 13.16 17.26 8.24
N GLU A 144 11.96 17.83 8.04
CA GLU A 144 11.51 19.01 8.80
C GLU A 144 11.46 18.75 10.31
N SER A 145 11.08 17.55 10.73
CA SER A 145 11.07 17.18 12.16
C SER A 145 12.49 17.05 12.73
N LYS A 146 13.45 16.56 11.93
CA LYS A 146 14.85 16.45 12.35
C LYS A 146 15.47 17.84 12.49
N ASP A 147 15.26 18.72 11.53
CA ASP A 147 15.79 20.09 11.56
C ASP A 147 15.25 20.89 12.76
N LYS A 148 13.95 20.76 13.06
CA LYS A 148 13.35 21.38 14.26
C LYS A 148 13.93 20.80 15.56
N SER A 149 14.18 19.50 15.62
CA SER A 149 14.82 18.86 16.78
C SER A 149 16.25 19.35 16.97
N THR A 150 17.03 19.46 15.89
CA THR A 150 18.42 19.93 15.94
C THR A 150 18.51 21.40 16.37
N LEU A 151 17.61 22.25 15.86
CA LEU A 151 17.51 23.65 16.28
C LEU A 151 17.13 23.79 17.75
N ALA A 152 16.17 22.98 18.25
CA ALA A 152 15.80 22.99 19.66
C ALA A 152 16.95 22.56 20.58
N SER A 153 17.71 21.51 20.20
CA SER A 153 18.88 21.07 20.96
C SER A 153 20.02 22.11 20.97
N ALA A 154 20.23 22.83 19.87
CA ALA A 154 21.25 23.88 19.79
C ALA A 154 20.91 25.12 20.63
N SER A 155 19.63 25.49 20.72
CA SER A 155 19.19 26.60 21.57
C SER A 155 19.33 26.29 23.06
N ILE A 156 19.06 25.04 23.48
CA ILE A 156 19.22 24.61 24.88
C ILE A 156 20.70 24.64 25.32
N LEU A 157 21.64 24.32 24.41
CA LEU A 157 23.07 24.42 24.73
C LEU A 157 23.54 25.88 24.87
N LYS A 158 23.03 26.81 24.05
CA LYS A 158 23.37 28.24 24.14
C LYS A 158 22.83 28.91 25.42
N GLU A 159 21.65 28.52 25.89
CA GLU A 159 21.10 29.07 27.16
C GLU A 159 21.90 28.63 28.40
N ASN A 160 22.61 27.50 28.34
CA ASN A 160 23.42 27.02 29.45
C ASN A 160 24.82 27.67 29.51
N ASP A 161 25.35 28.18 28.39
CA ASP A 161 26.63 28.89 28.36
C ASP A 161 26.48 30.36 28.82
N ASP A 162 25.37 31.03 28.50
CA ASP A 162 25.15 32.45 28.87
C ASP A 162 24.77 32.67 30.34
N ASN A 163 24.37 31.62 31.07
CA ASN A 163 24.01 31.73 32.49
C ASN A 163 25.14 31.36 33.46
N GLY A 164 26.31 30.95 32.96
CA GLY A 164 27.49 30.58 33.76
C GLY A 164 28.44 31.74 34.12
N GLN A 165 28.13 32.97 33.71
CA GLN A 165 29.06 34.11 33.83
C GLN A 165 28.56 35.30 34.66
N ARG A 166 27.54 35.08 35.51
CA ARG A 166 27.04 36.09 36.46
C ARG A 166 27.14 35.60 37.89
N ASP A 167 28.36 35.47 38.41
CA ASP A 167 28.65 35.46 39.84
C ASP A 167 30.15 35.67 40.03
N LEU A 168 30.63 36.91 39.97
CA LEU A 168 31.94 37.35 40.51
C LEU A 168 32.02 38.89 40.48
N HIS A 169 31.22 39.56 41.31
CA HIS A 169 31.65 40.78 42.02
C HIS A 169 30.71 41.13 43.17
#